data_AF-A0A6P7WWT6-F1
#
_entry.id   AF-A0A6P7WWT6-F1
#
_cell.length_a   1.000
_cell.length_b   1.000
_cell.length_c   1.000
_cell.angle_alpha   90.00
_cell.angle_beta   90.00
_cell.angle_gamma   90.00
#
_symmetry.space_group_name_H-M   'P 1'
#
loop_
_entity.id
_entity.type
_entity.pdbx_description
1 polymer ?
#
loop_
_entity_poly.entity_id
_entity_poly.type
_entity_poly.pdbx_seq_one_letter_code
_entity_poly.pdbx_strand_id
1 'polypeptide(L)'
;MSDQIKFIVEKLNKEPFKKNYNLITFDSLEPMQLLQVLNDVLAEIDPKHSVDIREEMPDQTAKRMLSLLGILKYKPPANTGDMSTFRQGLVVGSKPVVHPVLYWLLQKTNELKKRAYLARFLVKLEVPAEFLQDDTVADTNKQYEELMEGFKNLHKECEQLKMSGFSTAEIRRDISAMEEEKDQLLKRVERLRKRVETVQNYQRMLEMARQLRVEKEREEYIAQQKQEQKNQLFHAEQRLQRAQQQLKDIRHAAVDAKPE
;
A
#
# COMPACT_ATOMS: atom_id res chain seq x y z
N MET A 1 -1.42 -29.80 -4.35
CA MET A 1 -2.38 -29.63 -5.48
C MET A 1 -3.74 -29.14 -5.01
N SER A 2 -4.39 -29.76 -4.02
CA SER A 2 -5.73 -29.32 -3.53
C SER A 2 -5.76 -27.85 -3.08
N ASP A 3 -4.77 -27.39 -2.32
CA ASP A 3 -4.76 -26.00 -1.82
C ASP A 3 -4.49 -24.95 -2.91
N GLN A 4 -3.74 -25.30 -3.95
CA GLN A 4 -3.53 -24.43 -5.12
C GLN A 4 -4.85 -24.22 -5.88
N ILE A 5 -5.61 -25.29 -6.09
CA ILE A 5 -6.90 -25.21 -6.78
C ILE A 5 -7.92 -24.41 -5.94
N LYS A 6 -7.96 -24.64 -4.62
CA LYS A 6 -8.78 -23.83 -3.70
C LYS A 6 -8.48 -22.33 -3.83
N PHE A 7 -7.20 -21.97 -3.82
CA PHE A 7 -6.78 -20.57 -3.98
C PHE A 7 -7.18 -19.98 -5.34
N ILE A 8 -6.99 -20.74 -6.43
CA ILE A 8 -7.37 -20.30 -7.78
C ILE A 8 -8.88 -20.03 -7.83
N VAL A 9 -9.71 -20.96 -7.36
CA VAL A 9 -11.18 -20.81 -7.34
C VAL A 9 -11.60 -19.61 -6.51
N GLU A 10 -11.03 -19.42 -5.31
CA GLU A 10 -11.32 -18.27 -4.46
C GLU A 10 -11.00 -16.94 -5.17
N LYS A 11 -9.87 -16.86 -5.87
CA LYS A 11 -9.46 -15.64 -6.58
C LYS A 11 -10.28 -15.39 -7.85
N LEU A 12 -10.64 -16.42 -8.60
CA LEU A 12 -11.49 -16.31 -9.80
C LEU A 12 -12.93 -15.90 -9.47
N ASN A 13 -13.40 -16.16 -8.26
CA ASN A 13 -14.73 -15.74 -7.81
C ASN A 13 -14.79 -14.29 -7.31
N LYS A 14 -13.64 -13.69 -6.99
CA LYS A 14 -13.54 -12.28 -6.60
C LYS A 14 -13.52 -11.36 -7.82
N GLU A 15 -13.68 -10.07 -7.57
CA GLU A 15 -13.41 -9.06 -8.61
C GLU A 15 -11.94 -9.14 -9.03
N PRO A 16 -11.63 -9.02 -10.33
CA PRO A 16 -12.50 -8.60 -11.46
C PRO A 16 -13.21 -9.75 -12.20
N PHE A 17 -12.90 -11.02 -11.91
CA PHE A 17 -13.27 -12.16 -12.75
C PHE A 17 -14.70 -12.68 -12.55
N LYS A 18 -15.22 -12.69 -11.31
CA LYS A 18 -16.60 -13.07 -10.95
C LYS A 18 -17.12 -14.36 -11.62
N LYS A 19 -16.27 -15.40 -11.74
CA LYS A 19 -16.60 -16.61 -12.50
C LYS A 19 -17.46 -17.66 -11.77
N ASN A 20 -17.72 -17.49 -10.46
CA ASN A 20 -18.58 -18.35 -9.63
C ASN A 20 -18.30 -19.86 -9.74
N TYR A 21 -17.04 -20.27 -9.80
CA TYR A 21 -16.64 -21.67 -9.83
C TYR A 21 -16.66 -22.30 -8.43
N ASN A 22 -16.96 -23.60 -8.37
CA ASN A 22 -16.68 -24.48 -7.24
C ASN A 22 -15.48 -25.40 -7.58
N LEU A 23 -14.91 -26.07 -6.58
CA LEU A 23 -13.77 -26.98 -6.77
C LEU A 23 -14.02 -28.06 -7.82
N ILE A 24 -15.21 -28.65 -7.81
CA ILE A 24 -15.59 -29.72 -8.74
C ILE A 24 -15.76 -29.16 -10.15
N THR A 25 -16.48 -28.03 -10.30
CA THR A 25 -16.75 -27.44 -11.62
C THR A 25 -15.48 -26.90 -12.26
N PHE A 26 -14.53 -26.40 -11.45
CA PHE A 26 -13.23 -25.95 -11.95
C PHE A 26 -12.34 -27.13 -12.34
N ASP A 27 -12.28 -28.18 -11.53
CA ASP A 27 -11.50 -29.37 -11.87
C ASP A 27 -12.10 -30.16 -13.03
N SER A 28 -13.41 -30.05 -13.30
CA SER A 28 -14.06 -30.66 -14.47
C SER A 28 -13.91 -29.84 -15.76
N LEU A 29 -13.24 -28.69 -15.76
CA LEU A 29 -13.08 -27.87 -16.96
C LEU A 29 -12.33 -28.62 -18.06
N GLU A 30 -12.87 -28.54 -19.28
CA GLU A 30 -12.21 -29.05 -20.47
C GLU A 30 -10.97 -28.21 -20.80
N PRO A 31 -9.96 -28.78 -21.50
CA PRO A 31 -8.71 -28.07 -21.78
C PRO A 31 -8.90 -26.71 -22.47
N MET A 32 -9.84 -26.62 -23.40
CA MET A 32 -10.18 -25.37 -24.09
C MET A 32 -10.80 -24.33 -23.13
N GLN A 33 -11.69 -24.77 -22.24
CA GLN A 33 -12.30 -23.88 -21.23
C GLN A 33 -11.25 -23.41 -20.22
N LEU A 34 -10.32 -24.28 -19.84
CA LEU A 34 -9.21 -23.93 -18.94
C LEU A 34 -8.25 -22.91 -19.57
N LEU A 35 -7.98 -23.04 -20.87
CA LEU A 35 -7.22 -22.05 -21.64
C LEU A 35 -7.96 -20.72 -21.76
N GLN A 36 -9.28 -20.73 -21.91
CA GLN A 36 -10.07 -19.50 -21.87
C GLN A 36 -9.94 -18.80 -20.52
N VAL A 37 -10.03 -19.55 -19.41
CA VAL A 37 -9.84 -18.98 -18.08
C VAL A 37 -8.45 -18.37 -17.93
N LEU A 38 -7.40 -19.04 -18.43
CA LEU A 38 -6.05 -18.48 -18.46
C LEU A 38 -5.98 -17.20 -19.30
N ASN A 39 -6.58 -17.20 -20.49
CA ASN A 39 -6.62 -16.02 -21.36
C ASN A 39 -7.34 -14.84 -20.70
N ASP A 40 -8.46 -15.08 -20.02
CA ASP A 40 -9.20 -14.05 -19.29
C ASP A 40 -8.33 -13.44 -18.17
N VAL A 41 -7.57 -14.26 -17.44
CA VAL A 41 -6.62 -13.79 -16.42
C VAL A 41 -5.49 -12.97 -17.04
N LEU A 42 -4.97 -13.40 -18.19
CA LEU A 42 -3.93 -12.67 -18.92
C LEU A 42 -4.46 -11.36 -19.51
N ALA A 43 -5.69 -11.33 -20.00
CA ALA A 43 -6.36 -10.13 -20.53
C ALA A 43 -6.59 -9.07 -19.44
N GLU A 44 -6.87 -9.51 -18.23
CA GLU A 44 -6.95 -8.62 -17.07
C GLU A 44 -5.58 -8.01 -16.72
N ILE A 45 -4.48 -8.75 -16.92
CA ILE A 45 -3.12 -8.27 -16.67
C ILE A 45 -2.64 -7.34 -17.79
N ASP A 46 -2.89 -7.70 -19.04
CA ASP A 46 -2.56 -6.93 -20.23
C ASP A 46 -3.74 -6.96 -21.23
N PRO A 47 -4.50 -5.86 -21.40
CA PRO A 47 -5.66 -5.80 -22.27
C PRO A 47 -5.41 -6.21 -23.73
N LYS A 48 -4.16 -6.15 -24.22
CA LYS A 48 -3.79 -6.66 -25.55
C LYS A 48 -4.09 -8.14 -25.76
N HIS A 49 -4.27 -8.89 -24.67
CA HIS A 49 -4.52 -10.33 -24.68
C HIS A 49 -6.02 -10.66 -24.62
N SER A 50 -6.90 -9.66 -24.68
CA SER A 50 -8.35 -9.85 -24.85
C SER A 50 -8.66 -10.30 -26.29
N VAL A 51 -8.33 -11.55 -26.59
CA VAL A 51 -8.52 -12.20 -27.88
C VAL A 51 -9.39 -13.44 -27.68
N ASP A 52 -10.29 -13.73 -28.61
CA ASP A 52 -11.02 -15.00 -28.62
C ASP A 52 -10.07 -16.11 -29.10
N ILE A 53 -9.74 -17.03 -28.19
CA ILE A 53 -8.85 -18.18 -28.48
C ILE A 53 -9.42 -19.14 -29.51
N ARG A 54 -10.73 -19.04 -29.86
CA ARG A 54 -11.35 -19.84 -30.91
C ARG A 54 -11.02 -19.34 -32.31
N GLU A 55 -10.65 -18.06 -32.43
CA GLU A 55 -10.26 -17.43 -33.70
C GLU A 55 -8.76 -17.56 -33.97
N GLU A 56 -7.96 -18.01 -32.98
CA GLU A 56 -6.53 -18.21 -33.11
C GLU A 56 -6.17 -19.70 -33.24
N MET A 57 -5.11 -20.00 -34.02
CA MET A 57 -4.55 -21.35 -34.03
C MET A 57 -3.96 -21.68 -32.64
N PRO A 58 -4.09 -22.92 -32.14
CA PRO A 58 -3.60 -23.30 -30.81
C PRO A 58 -2.11 -22.99 -30.58
N ASP A 59 -1.28 -23.16 -31.62
CA ASP A 59 0.14 -22.83 -31.58
C ASP A 59 0.43 -21.33 -31.47
N GLN A 60 -0.39 -20.50 -32.12
CA GLN A 60 -0.27 -19.04 -32.08
C GLN A 60 -0.69 -18.52 -30.70
N THR A 61 -1.80 -19.03 -30.17
CA THR A 61 -2.27 -18.75 -28.81
C THR A 61 -1.21 -19.09 -27.77
N ALA A 62 -0.63 -20.30 -27.85
CA ALA A 62 0.42 -20.72 -26.93
C ALA A 62 1.67 -19.84 -27.05
N LYS A 63 2.10 -19.46 -28.27
CA LYS A 63 3.24 -18.56 -28.48
C LYS A 63 3.00 -17.17 -27.86
N ARG A 64 1.79 -16.61 -28.04
CA ARG A 64 1.37 -15.33 -27.47
C ARG A 64 1.41 -15.36 -25.94
N MET A 65 0.76 -16.37 -25.35
CA MET A 65 0.74 -16.57 -23.90
C MET A 65 2.15 -16.78 -23.33
N LEU A 66 3.01 -17.56 -23.99
CA LEU A 66 4.42 -17.76 -23.60
C LEU A 66 5.23 -16.46 -23.65
N SER A 67 5.05 -15.64 -24.68
CA SER A 67 5.71 -14.35 -24.79
C SER A 67 5.37 -13.45 -23.61
N LEU A 68 4.08 -13.35 -23.26
CA LEU A 68 3.63 -12.58 -22.10
C LEU A 68 4.17 -13.15 -20.78
N LEU A 69 4.11 -14.46 -20.58
CA LEU A 69 4.69 -15.11 -19.40
C LEU A 69 6.20 -14.83 -19.27
N GLY A 70 6.92 -14.77 -20.40
CA GLY A 70 8.33 -14.38 -20.45
C GLY A 70 8.57 -12.93 -20.03
N ILE A 71 7.73 -11.99 -20.48
CA ILE A 71 7.76 -10.58 -20.07
C ILE A 71 7.49 -10.45 -18.56
N LEU A 72 6.51 -11.21 -18.07
CA LEU A 72 6.17 -11.29 -16.66
C LEU A 72 7.25 -11.98 -15.81
N LYS A 73 8.27 -12.59 -16.46
CA LYS A 73 9.35 -13.38 -15.84
C LYS A 73 8.85 -14.58 -15.04
N TYR A 74 7.79 -15.21 -15.53
CA TYR A 74 7.36 -16.51 -15.01
C TYR A 74 8.45 -17.56 -15.26
N LYS A 75 8.77 -18.34 -14.23
CA LYS A 75 9.67 -19.49 -14.33
C LYS A 75 8.85 -20.77 -14.13
N PRO A 76 8.77 -21.66 -15.14
CA PRO A 76 8.10 -22.94 -14.98
C PRO A 76 8.69 -23.74 -13.80
N PRO A 77 7.89 -24.52 -13.06
CA PRO A 77 8.40 -25.38 -11.98
C PRO A 77 9.44 -26.35 -12.53
N ALA A 78 10.48 -26.64 -11.73
CA ALA A 78 11.62 -27.50 -12.09
C ALA A 78 11.24 -28.92 -12.56
N ASN A 79 10.02 -29.37 -12.28
CA ASN A 79 9.49 -30.66 -12.73
C ASN A 79 9.04 -30.67 -14.21
N THR A 80 9.05 -29.52 -14.89
CA THR A 80 8.78 -29.42 -16.33
C THR A 80 10.13 -29.51 -17.05
N GLY A 81 10.64 -30.73 -17.19
CA GLY A 81 12.01 -31.03 -17.59
C GLY A 81 12.48 -30.46 -18.94
N ASP A 82 11.59 -29.86 -19.74
CA ASP A 82 11.95 -29.23 -21.02
C ASP A 82 10.99 -28.08 -21.38
N MET A 83 11.51 -26.96 -21.92
CA MET A 83 10.68 -25.85 -22.44
C MET A 83 9.71 -26.32 -23.54
N SER A 84 10.09 -27.38 -24.28
CA SER A 84 9.26 -28.02 -25.30
C SER A 84 8.01 -28.69 -24.70
N THR A 85 8.17 -29.40 -23.57
CA THR A 85 7.03 -30.06 -22.90
C THR A 85 6.09 -29.04 -22.26
N PHE A 86 6.63 -27.94 -21.73
CA PHE A 86 5.82 -26.82 -21.24
C PHE A 86 5.00 -26.17 -22.37
N ARG A 87 5.62 -25.93 -23.54
CA ARG A 87 4.93 -25.40 -24.73
C ARG A 87 3.81 -26.35 -25.18
N GLN A 88 4.10 -27.65 -25.30
CA GLN A 88 3.10 -28.63 -25.69
C GLN A 88 1.94 -28.70 -24.69
N GLY A 89 2.24 -28.63 -23.39
CA GLY A 89 1.23 -28.59 -22.35
C GLY A 89 0.34 -27.35 -22.41
N LEU A 90 0.87 -26.21 -22.85
CA LEU A 90 0.07 -25.00 -23.07
C LEU A 90 -0.79 -25.07 -24.34
N VAL A 91 -0.28 -25.66 -25.42
CA VAL A 91 -1.06 -25.89 -26.66
C VAL A 91 -2.27 -26.81 -26.40
N VAL A 92 -2.06 -27.87 -25.61
CA VAL A 92 -3.11 -28.86 -25.32
C VAL A 92 -4.02 -28.43 -24.16
N GLY A 93 -3.65 -27.42 -23.37
CA GLY A 93 -4.43 -27.00 -22.19
C GLY A 93 -4.31 -27.96 -21.00
N SER A 94 -3.13 -28.53 -20.81
CA SER A 94 -2.85 -29.54 -19.78
C SER A 94 -2.93 -28.97 -18.36
N LYS A 95 -3.77 -29.57 -17.51
CA LYS A 95 -3.97 -29.14 -16.10
C LYS A 95 -2.67 -29.02 -15.29
N PRO A 96 -1.72 -29.99 -15.34
CA PRO A 96 -0.41 -29.87 -14.70
C PRO A 96 0.41 -28.62 -15.08
N VAL A 97 0.15 -28.02 -16.24
CA VAL A 97 0.85 -26.83 -16.73
C VAL A 97 0.05 -25.56 -16.44
N VAL A 98 -1.26 -25.56 -16.72
CA VAL A 98 -2.09 -24.37 -16.58
C VAL A 98 -2.39 -24.02 -15.11
N HIS A 99 -2.61 -25.01 -14.23
CA HIS A 99 -2.91 -24.72 -12.82
C HIS A 99 -1.77 -23.97 -12.10
N PRO A 100 -0.48 -24.39 -12.21
CA PRO A 100 0.63 -23.62 -11.63
C PRO A 100 0.77 -22.20 -12.20
N VAL A 101 0.49 -22.01 -13.49
CA VAL A 101 0.51 -20.69 -14.13
C VAL A 101 -0.58 -19.79 -13.55
N LEU A 102 -1.84 -20.27 -13.53
CA LEU A 102 -2.96 -19.56 -12.94
C LEU A 102 -2.71 -19.20 -11.48
N TYR A 103 -2.22 -20.15 -10.69
CA TYR A 103 -1.88 -19.94 -9.29
C TYR A 103 -0.89 -18.77 -9.13
N TRP A 104 0.20 -18.78 -9.91
CA TRP A 104 1.22 -17.73 -9.85
C TRP A 104 0.71 -16.36 -10.31
N LEU A 105 -0.08 -16.31 -11.39
CA LEU A 105 -0.66 -15.06 -11.89
C LEU A 105 -1.59 -14.43 -10.85
N LEU A 106 -2.47 -15.23 -10.25
CA LEU A 106 -3.49 -14.76 -9.31
C LEU A 106 -2.91 -14.33 -7.95
N GLN A 107 -1.72 -14.84 -7.58
CA GLN A 107 -1.02 -14.40 -6.37
C GLN A 107 -0.59 -12.93 -6.44
N LYS A 108 -0.17 -12.44 -7.62
CA LYS A 108 0.50 -11.15 -7.78
C LYS A 108 -0.13 -10.25 -8.85
N THR A 109 -1.43 -10.39 -9.08
CA THR A 109 -2.15 -9.69 -10.17
C THR A 109 -1.81 -8.20 -10.29
N ASN A 110 -1.79 -7.43 -9.19
CA ASN A 110 -1.49 -5.99 -9.25
C ASN A 110 -0.03 -5.68 -9.63
N GLU A 111 0.93 -6.45 -9.10
CA GLU A 111 2.34 -6.31 -9.48
C GLU A 111 2.56 -6.69 -10.95
N LEU A 112 1.87 -7.74 -11.41
CA LEU A 112 1.96 -8.21 -12.78
C LEU A 112 1.32 -7.24 -13.76
N LYS A 113 0.18 -6.60 -13.41
CA LYS A 113 -0.40 -5.48 -14.17
C LYS A 113 0.59 -4.34 -14.35
N LYS A 114 1.24 -3.91 -13.25
CA LYS A 114 2.28 -2.88 -13.29
C LYS A 114 3.46 -3.31 -14.17
N ARG A 115 3.88 -4.57 -14.08
CA ARG A 115 4.96 -5.12 -14.90
C ARG A 115 4.61 -5.17 -16.38
N ALA A 116 3.40 -5.62 -16.74
CA ALA A 116 2.91 -5.64 -18.11
C ALA A 116 2.83 -4.21 -18.69
N TYR A 117 2.31 -3.27 -17.91
CA TYR A 117 2.30 -1.85 -18.27
C TYR A 117 3.72 -1.32 -18.55
N LEU A 118 4.67 -1.55 -17.63
CA LEU A 118 6.05 -1.10 -17.79
C LEU A 118 6.76 -1.76 -18.97
N ALA A 119 6.49 -3.04 -19.22
CA ALA A 119 7.10 -3.76 -20.34
C ALA A 119 6.78 -3.12 -21.69
N ARG A 120 5.60 -2.50 -21.84
CA ARG A 120 5.24 -1.77 -23.06
C ARG A 120 6.22 -0.64 -23.40
N PHE A 121 6.85 -0.05 -22.40
CA PHE A 121 7.73 1.10 -22.56
C PHE A 121 9.20 0.78 -22.32
N LEU A 122 9.51 -0.29 -21.57
CA LEU A 122 10.86 -0.63 -21.14
C LEU A 122 11.48 -1.84 -21.88
N VAL A 123 10.70 -2.58 -22.66
CA VAL A 123 11.26 -3.59 -23.56
C VAL A 123 11.93 -2.84 -24.71
N LYS A 124 13.27 -2.84 -24.71
CA LYS A 124 14.07 -2.18 -25.73
C LYS A 124 13.78 -2.77 -27.10
N LEU A 125 13.67 -1.90 -28.09
CA LEU A 125 13.78 -2.30 -29.48
C LEU A 125 15.27 -2.57 -29.77
N GLU A 126 15.62 -3.82 -30.09
CA GLU A 126 16.99 -4.15 -30.50
C GLU A 126 17.22 -3.66 -31.93
N VAL A 127 17.99 -2.57 -32.08
CA VAL A 127 18.44 -2.06 -33.37
C VAL A 127 19.76 -2.76 -33.75
N PRO A 128 19.84 -3.49 -34.87
CA PRO A 128 21.08 -4.12 -35.30
C PRO A 128 22.20 -3.10 -35.52
N ALA A 129 23.44 -3.49 -35.21
CA ALA A 129 24.61 -2.62 -35.28
C ALA A 129 24.88 -2.05 -36.67
N GLU A 130 24.43 -2.73 -37.73
CA GLU A 130 24.53 -2.29 -39.12
C GLU A 130 23.73 -1.00 -39.38
N PHE A 131 22.54 -0.87 -38.77
CA PHE A 131 21.71 0.33 -38.90
C PHE A 131 22.18 1.48 -38.00
N LEU A 132 22.92 1.17 -36.93
CA LEU A 132 23.52 2.17 -36.05
C LEU A 132 24.77 2.84 -36.65
N GLN A 133 25.22 2.42 -37.84
CA GLN A 133 26.29 3.09 -38.58
C GLN A 133 25.82 4.41 -39.21
N ASP A 134 24.52 4.57 -39.42
CA ASP A 134 23.93 5.83 -39.83
C ASP A 134 23.81 6.77 -38.62
N ASP A 135 24.49 7.92 -38.69
CA ASP A 135 24.53 8.91 -37.62
C ASP A 135 23.13 9.36 -37.19
N THR A 136 22.17 9.46 -38.12
CA THR A 136 20.79 9.89 -37.79
C THR A 136 20.04 8.83 -37.00
N VAL A 137 20.27 7.56 -37.31
CA VAL A 137 19.67 6.41 -36.61
C VAL A 137 20.30 6.25 -35.23
N ALA A 138 21.63 6.42 -35.14
CA ALA A 138 22.35 6.38 -33.88
C ALA A 138 21.89 7.49 -32.91
N ASP A 139 21.78 8.72 -33.39
CA ASP A 139 21.29 9.87 -32.61
C ASP A 139 19.83 9.67 -32.16
N THR A 140 18.97 9.17 -33.04
CA THR A 140 17.56 8.87 -32.70
C THR A 140 17.46 7.77 -31.65
N ASN A 141 18.26 6.70 -31.78
CA ASN A 141 18.28 5.61 -30.81
C ASN A 141 18.77 6.11 -29.44
N LYS A 142 19.77 6.99 -29.41
CA LYS A 142 20.24 7.63 -28.17
C LYS A 142 19.16 8.47 -27.50
N GLN A 143 18.45 9.32 -28.26
CA GLN A 143 17.32 10.10 -27.73
C GLN A 143 16.21 9.20 -27.19
N TYR A 144 15.92 8.09 -27.87
CA TYR A 144 14.98 7.08 -27.39
C TYR A 144 15.41 6.49 -26.04
N GLU A 145 16.70 6.11 -25.89
CA GLU A 145 17.22 5.60 -24.63
C GLU A 145 17.16 6.61 -23.49
N GLU A 146 17.46 7.88 -23.76
CA GLU A 146 17.35 8.99 -22.80
C GLU A 146 15.89 9.19 -22.35
N LEU A 147 14.93 9.17 -23.29
CA LEU A 147 13.50 9.26 -22.98
C LEU A 147 13.00 8.08 -22.15
N MET A 148 13.45 6.86 -22.43
CA MET A 148 13.13 5.69 -21.60
C MET A 148 13.63 5.86 -20.17
N GLU A 149 14.84 6.39 -19.98
CA GLU A 149 15.39 6.62 -18.64
C GLU A 149 14.63 7.73 -17.91
N GLY A 150 14.27 8.81 -18.61
CA GLY A 150 13.38 9.85 -18.10
C GLY A 150 12.02 9.29 -17.65
N PHE A 151 11.41 8.40 -18.44
CA PHE A 151 10.19 7.71 -18.07
C PHE A 151 10.34 6.87 -16.79
N LYS A 152 11.44 6.15 -16.61
CA LYS A 152 11.68 5.36 -15.38
C LYS A 152 11.72 6.26 -14.15
N ASN A 153 12.41 7.39 -14.23
CA ASN A 153 12.55 8.33 -13.12
C ASN A 153 11.19 8.95 -12.75
N LEU A 154 10.48 9.49 -13.73
CA LEU A 154 9.15 10.08 -13.54
C LEU A 154 8.14 9.06 -12.99
N HIS A 155 8.15 7.84 -13.52
CA HIS A 155 7.27 6.78 -13.03
C HIS A 155 7.61 6.39 -11.59
N LYS A 156 8.90 6.33 -11.22
CA LYS A 156 9.33 6.04 -9.85
C LYS A 156 8.89 7.14 -8.87
N GLU A 157 9.04 8.40 -9.24
CA GLU A 157 8.57 9.55 -8.45
C GLU A 157 7.05 9.53 -8.28
N CYS A 158 6.30 9.30 -9.36
CA CYS A 158 4.84 9.20 -9.32
C CYS A 158 4.37 8.08 -8.38
N GLU A 159 5.02 6.92 -8.42
CA GLU A 159 4.69 5.82 -7.51
C GLU A 159 5.04 6.13 -6.05
N GLN A 160 6.16 6.81 -5.79
CA GLN A 160 6.50 7.30 -4.44
C GLN A 160 5.44 8.28 -3.92
N LEU A 161 4.97 9.21 -4.76
CA LEU A 161 3.92 10.16 -4.39
C LEU A 161 2.57 9.48 -4.15
N LYS A 162 2.24 8.41 -4.89
CA LYS A 162 1.03 7.62 -4.59
C LYS A 162 1.15 6.86 -3.27
N MET A 163 2.36 6.38 -2.94
CA MET A 163 2.63 5.66 -1.70
C MET A 163 2.79 6.58 -0.48
N SER A 164 3.04 7.88 -0.67
CA SER A 164 3.28 8.83 0.43
C SER A 164 2.05 9.13 1.29
N GLY A 165 0.90 8.50 1.01
CA GLY A 165 -0.03 8.10 2.06
C GLY A 165 -0.94 9.19 2.63
N PHE A 166 -0.88 10.43 2.15
CA PHE A 166 -1.91 11.41 2.48
C PHE A 166 -3.19 11.08 1.72
N SER A 167 -3.98 10.20 2.32
CA SER A 167 -5.35 9.95 1.86
C SER A 167 -6.13 11.24 2.05
N THR A 168 -6.22 12.04 1.00
CA THR A 168 -7.06 13.24 0.98
C THR A 168 -8.51 12.93 1.37
N ALA A 169 -8.93 11.67 1.27
CA ALA A 169 -10.23 11.19 1.73
C ALA A 169 -10.39 11.14 3.25
N GLU A 170 -9.32 10.92 4.01
CA GLU A 170 -9.34 10.98 5.49
C GLU A 170 -9.42 12.42 5.94
N ILE A 171 -8.56 13.29 5.39
CA ILE A 171 -8.60 14.73 5.67
C ILE A 171 -9.99 15.31 5.33
N ARG A 172 -10.59 14.93 4.20
CA ARG A 172 -11.96 15.35 3.85
C ARG A 172 -13.01 14.86 4.84
N ARG A 173 -12.87 13.63 5.34
CA ARG A 173 -13.79 13.07 6.35
C ARG A 173 -13.67 13.83 7.67
N ASP A 174 -12.45 14.12 8.11
CA ASP A 174 -12.20 14.87 9.35
C ASP A 174 -12.74 16.30 9.26
N ILE A 175 -12.52 16.98 8.13
CA ILE A 175 -13.10 18.31 7.87
C ILE A 175 -14.63 18.26 7.97
N SER A 176 -15.26 17.28 7.32
CA SER A 176 -16.72 17.14 7.33
C SER A 176 -17.25 16.90 8.75
N ALA A 177 -16.57 16.04 9.52
CA ALA A 177 -16.92 15.78 10.92
C ALA A 177 -16.80 17.03 11.80
N MET A 178 -15.71 17.80 11.66
CA MET A 178 -15.53 19.07 12.38
C MET A 178 -16.58 20.11 12.00
N GLU A 179 -16.99 20.18 10.73
CA GLU A 179 -18.06 21.07 10.27
C GLU A 179 -19.41 20.69 10.89
N GLU A 180 -19.73 19.40 10.95
CA GLU A 180 -20.94 18.90 11.62
C GLU A 180 -20.93 19.21 13.12
N GLU A 181 -19.80 19.00 13.80
CA GLU A 181 -19.66 19.33 15.23
C GLU A 181 -19.84 20.83 15.49
N LYS A 182 -19.24 21.67 14.64
CA LYS A 182 -19.41 23.13 14.70
C LYS A 182 -20.88 23.51 14.57
N ASP A 183 -21.60 22.95 13.61
CA ASP A 183 -23.02 23.23 13.41
C ASP A 183 -23.89 22.77 14.59
N GLN A 184 -23.58 21.62 15.17
CA GLN A 184 -24.26 21.13 16.38
C GLN A 184 -24.01 22.06 17.58
N LEU A 185 -22.76 22.51 17.76
CA LEU A 185 -22.38 23.46 18.81
C LEU A 185 -23.10 24.80 18.63
N LEU A 186 -23.14 25.35 17.41
CA LEU A 186 -23.85 26.61 17.12
C LEU A 186 -25.34 26.50 17.45
N LYS A 187 -26.01 25.42 17.02
CA LYS A 187 -27.42 25.18 17.35
C LYS A 187 -27.65 25.07 18.85
N ARG A 188 -26.74 24.41 19.59
CA ARG A 188 -26.83 24.28 21.05
C ARG A 188 -26.62 25.62 21.76
N VAL A 189 -25.62 26.40 21.33
CA VAL A 189 -25.36 27.75 21.83
C VAL A 189 -26.57 28.64 21.59
N GLU A 190 -27.18 28.59 20.42
CA GLU A 190 -28.34 29.42 20.11
C GLU A 190 -29.57 29.06 20.95
N ARG A 191 -29.82 27.77 21.20
CA ARG A 191 -30.87 27.33 22.14
C ARG A 191 -30.61 27.82 23.56
N LEU A 192 -29.37 27.75 24.03
CA LEU A 192 -28.98 28.24 25.35
C LEU A 192 -29.12 29.75 25.45
N ARG A 193 -28.68 30.48 24.43
CA ARG A 193 -28.78 31.94 24.36
C ARG A 193 -30.24 32.40 24.48
N LYS A 194 -31.16 31.79 23.73
CA LYS A 194 -32.61 32.09 23.83
C LYS A 194 -33.16 31.87 25.25
N ARG A 195 -32.66 30.87 25.99
CA ARG A 195 -33.05 30.61 27.39
C ARG A 195 -32.44 31.57 28.39
N VAL A 196 -31.27 32.13 28.10
CA VAL A 196 -30.58 33.07 29.00
C VAL A 196 -31.13 34.49 28.81
N GLU A 197 -31.51 34.86 27.59
CA GLU A 197 -32.12 36.17 27.27
C GLU A 197 -33.47 36.39 27.99
N THR A 198 -34.13 35.36 28.51
CA THR A 198 -35.36 35.50 29.32
C THR A 198 -35.09 35.92 30.77
N VAL A 199 -33.83 35.88 31.23
CA VAL A 199 -33.44 36.25 32.59
C VAL A 199 -33.26 37.76 32.69
N GLN A 200 -33.71 38.38 33.78
CA GLN A 200 -33.50 39.81 34.00
C GLN A 200 -32.00 40.13 34.13
N ASN A 201 -31.56 41.24 33.54
CA ASN A 201 -30.15 41.66 33.53
C ASN A 201 -29.17 40.59 33.01
N TYR A 202 -29.62 39.72 32.09
CA TYR A 202 -28.85 38.59 31.59
C TYR A 202 -27.46 38.96 31.04
N GLN A 203 -27.30 40.13 30.41
CA GLN A 203 -26.01 40.59 29.89
C GLN A 203 -24.96 40.73 31.00
N ARG A 204 -25.32 41.42 32.10
CA ARG A 204 -24.43 41.62 33.25
C ARG A 204 -24.14 40.30 33.98
N MET A 205 -25.15 39.42 34.09
CA MET A 205 -24.95 38.09 34.66
C MET A 205 -24.02 37.21 33.82
N LEU A 206 -24.15 37.23 32.49
CA LEU A 206 -23.26 36.49 31.58
C LEU A 206 -21.82 36.99 31.68
N GLU A 207 -21.62 38.29 31.79
CA GLU A 207 -20.29 38.88 31.96
C GLU A 207 -19.64 38.44 33.27
N MET A 208 -20.37 38.50 34.40
CA MET A 208 -19.88 38.00 35.68
C MET A 208 -19.61 36.48 35.64
N ALA A 209 -20.49 35.70 35.02
CA ALA A 209 -20.29 34.26 34.86
C ALA A 209 -19.05 33.94 34.01
N ARG A 210 -18.78 34.73 32.97
CA ARG A 210 -17.57 34.59 32.15
C ARG A 210 -16.31 34.89 32.96
N GLN A 211 -16.32 35.97 33.75
CA GLN A 211 -15.20 36.30 34.64
C GLN A 211 -14.95 35.19 35.66
N LEU A 212 -16.01 34.69 36.31
CA LEU A 212 -15.89 33.57 37.27
C LEU A 212 -15.35 32.30 36.60
N ARG A 213 -15.76 32.00 35.37
CA ARG A 213 -15.25 30.84 34.61
C ARG A 213 -13.74 30.95 34.37
N VAL A 214 -13.28 32.12 33.91
CA VAL A 214 -11.86 32.38 33.66
C VAL A 214 -11.03 32.27 34.94
N GLU A 215 -11.52 32.81 36.06
CA GLU A 215 -10.81 32.70 37.34
C GLU A 215 -10.77 31.26 37.86
N LYS A 216 -11.82 30.46 37.66
CA LYS A 216 -11.81 29.02 37.99
C LYS A 216 -10.85 28.22 37.12
N GLU A 217 -10.83 28.46 35.80
CA GLU A 217 -9.87 27.83 34.89
C GLU A 217 -8.43 28.17 35.30
N ARG A 218 -8.18 29.41 35.73
CA ARG A 218 -6.88 29.86 36.24
C ARG A 218 -6.52 29.20 37.57
N GLU A 219 -7.47 29.09 38.50
CA GLU A 219 -7.29 28.38 39.78
C GLU A 219 -6.89 26.92 39.54
N GLU A 220 -7.62 26.22 38.66
CA GLU A 220 -7.32 24.83 38.29
C GLU A 220 -5.93 24.68 37.65
N TYR A 221 -5.58 25.58 36.73
CA TYR A 221 -4.25 25.60 36.10
C TYR A 221 -3.13 25.78 37.13
N ILE A 222 -3.27 26.76 38.03
CA ILE A 222 -2.28 27.01 39.09
C ILE A 222 -2.20 25.82 40.04
N ALA A 223 -3.33 25.18 40.37
CA ALA A 223 -3.36 23.99 41.21
C ALA A 223 -2.60 22.82 40.58
N GLN A 224 -2.79 22.57 39.28
CA GLN A 224 -2.04 21.56 38.53
C GLN A 224 -0.54 21.89 38.51
N GLN A 225 -0.18 23.14 38.18
CA GLN A 225 1.22 23.57 38.14
C GLN A 225 1.90 23.42 39.50
N LYS A 226 1.20 23.77 40.59
CA LYS A 226 1.70 23.60 41.96
C LYS A 226 1.95 22.12 42.29
N GLN A 227 1.08 21.22 41.85
CA GLN A 227 1.25 19.79 42.06
C GLN A 227 2.44 19.25 41.25
N GLU A 228 2.58 19.68 39.99
CA GLU A 228 3.74 19.32 39.16
C GLU A 228 5.05 19.79 39.77
N GLN A 229 5.12 21.05 40.24
CA GLN A 229 6.30 21.60 40.89
C GLN A 229 6.65 20.85 42.19
N LYS A 230 5.65 20.47 42.99
CA LYS A 230 5.88 19.62 44.18
C LYS A 230 6.48 18.28 43.81
N ASN A 231 5.96 17.63 42.77
CA ASN A 231 6.49 16.35 42.29
C ASN A 231 7.94 16.50 41.78
N GLN A 232 8.22 17.58 41.02
CA GLN A 232 9.57 17.88 40.54
C GLN A 232 10.55 18.14 41.68
N LEU A 233 10.14 18.91 42.70
CA LEU A 233 10.92 19.18 43.90
C LEU A 233 11.25 17.87 44.62
N PHE A 234 10.24 17.04 44.88
CA PHE A 234 10.42 15.74 45.53
C PHE A 234 11.43 14.85 44.79
N HIS A 235 11.33 14.77 43.46
CA HIS A 235 12.29 14.02 42.65
C HIS A 235 13.71 14.63 42.70
N ALA A 236 13.83 15.96 42.72
CA ALA A 236 15.12 16.63 42.83
C ALA A 236 15.76 16.37 44.20
N GLU A 237 15.00 16.44 45.29
CA GLU A 237 15.45 16.11 46.65
C GLU A 237 15.90 14.65 46.75
N GLN A 238 15.16 13.71 46.17
CA GLN A 238 15.54 12.30 46.16
C GLN A 238 16.82 12.05 45.34
N ARG A 239 17.04 12.80 44.25
CA ARG A 239 18.31 12.74 43.50
C ARG A 239 19.47 13.33 44.32
N LEU A 240 19.23 14.44 45.00
CA LEU A 240 20.23 15.07 45.86
C LEU A 240 20.65 14.12 47.00
N GLN A 241 19.70 13.49 47.68
CA GLN A 241 20.00 12.50 48.73
C GLN A 241 20.83 11.33 48.20
N ARG A 242 20.48 10.79 47.03
CA ARG A 242 21.25 9.71 46.40
C ARG A 242 22.69 10.15 46.07
N ALA A 243 22.86 11.34 45.50
CA ALA A 243 24.18 11.87 45.18
C ALA A 243 25.01 12.15 46.46
N GLN A 244 24.38 12.66 47.52
CA GLN A 244 25.02 12.86 48.81
C GLN A 244 25.47 11.55 49.45
N GLN A 245 24.65 10.50 49.36
CA GLN A 245 25.02 9.17 49.84
C GLN A 245 26.20 8.60 49.06
N GLN A 246 26.14 8.64 47.72
CA GLN A 246 27.27 8.22 46.87
C GLN A 246 28.56 8.97 47.19
N LEU A 247 28.47 10.29 47.43
CA LEU A 247 29.63 11.11 47.78
C LEU A 247 30.21 10.72 49.14
N LYS A 248 29.37 10.42 50.14
CA LYS A 248 29.80 9.86 51.43
C LYS A 248 30.49 8.52 51.26
N ASP A 249 29.92 7.62 50.46
CA ASP A 249 30.47 6.29 50.23
C ASP A 249 31.85 6.37 49.54
N ILE A 250 31.99 7.24 48.53
CA ILE A 250 33.28 7.51 47.86
C ILE A 250 34.30 8.12 48.84
N ARG A 251 33.89 9.06 49.70
CA ARG A 251 34.79 9.65 50.71
C ARG A 251 35.25 8.60 51.72
N HIS A 252 34.37 7.72 52.17
CA HIS A 252 34.74 6.61 53.06
C HIS A 252 35.71 5.67 52.36
N ALA A 253 35.41 5.23 51.13
CA ALA A 253 36.30 4.39 50.34
C ALA A 253 37.68 5.03 50.10
N ALA A 254 37.75 6.35 49.90
CA ALA A 254 39.01 7.07 49.74
C ALA A 254 39.83 7.18 51.05
N VAL A 255 39.18 7.21 52.21
CA VAL A 255 39.84 7.20 53.53
C VAL A 255 40.35 5.80 53.89
N ASP A 256 39.61 4.76 53.50
CA ASP A 256 39.99 3.36 53.69
C ASP A 256 41.08 2.93 52.69
N ALA A 257 41.16 3.56 51.52
CA ALA A 257 42.19 3.34 50.49
C ALA A 257 43.52 4.08 50.77
N LYS A 258 43.92 4.25 52.04
CA LYS A 258 45.28 4.69 52.34
C LYS A 258 46.28 3.63 51.85
N PRO A 259 47.22 3.99 50.96
CA PRO A 259 48.18 3.03 50.41
C PRO A 259 49.20 2.63 51.48
N GLU A 260 49.51 1.33 51.55
CA GLU A 260 50.77 0.85 52.14
C GLU A 260 51.99 1.46 51.41
#